data_AF-A0ABC9Y226-F1
#
_entry.id   AF-A0ABC9Y226-F1
#
_cell.length_a   1.000
_cell.length_b   1.000
_cell.length_c   1.000
_cell.angle_alpha   90.00
_cell.angle_beta   90.00
_cell.angle_gamma   90.00
#
_symmetry.space_group_name_H-M   'P 1'
#
loop_
_entity.id
_entity.type
_entity.pdbx_description
1 polymer ?
#
loop_
_entity_poly.entity_id
_entity_poly.type
_entity_poly.pdbx_seq_one_letter_code
_entity_poly.pdbx_strand_id
1 'polypeptide(L)'
;MAQLRSIYINACSMGNKQEELEAIVQQENHDIVAIMETWWDDSHNWSAAMDGYKLFRKDRQGRRGGGVALYVRECFDHLELNDDDDDRV
;
A
#
# COMPACT_ATOMS: atom_id res chain seq x y z
N MET A 1 14.40 7.44 21.36
CA MET A 1 12.99 7.08 21.15
C MET A 1 12.84 6.79 19.68
N ALA A 2 12.53 5.55 19.30
CA ALA A 2 12.21 5.25 17.90
C ALA A 2 10.84 5.87 17.59
N GLN A 3 10.74 6.64 16.51
CA GLN A 3 9.51 7.25 16.04
C GLN A 3 9.20 6.67 14.68
N LEU A 4 7.96 6.22 14.48
CA LEU A 4 7.49 5.67 13.22
C LEU A 4 6.78 6.77 12.44
N ARG A 5 7.26 7.09 11.25
CA ARG A 5 6.63 8.07 10.37
C ARG A 5 5.62 7.36 9.48
N SER A 6 4.35 7.75 9.59
CA SER A 6 3.30 7.21 8.73
C SER A 6 2.58 8.32 7.99
N ILE A 7 2.12 7.99 6.78
CA ILE A 7 1.29 8.87 5.97
C ILE A 7 0.06 8.11 5.49
N TYR A 8 -1.06 8.83 5.42
CA TYR A 8 -2.32 8.34 4.90
C TYR A 8 -2.80 9.27 3.80
N ILE A 9 -3.15 8.71 2.64
CA ILE A 9 -3.56 9.46 1.46
C ILE A 9 -4.80 8.82 0.85
N ASN A 10 -5.77 9.65 0.47
CA ASN A 10 -6.81 9.23 -0.46
C ASN A 10 -6.40 9.65 -1.87
N ALA A 11 -6.01 8.69 -2.70
CA ALA A 11 -5.46 8.95 -4.01
C ALA A 11 -6.51 9.31 -5.06
N CYS A 12 -7.73 8.75 -4.95
CA CYS A 12 -8.78 8.89 -5.95
C CYS A 12 -8.25 8.61 -7.37
N SER A 13 -7.72 7.39 -7.57
CA SER A 13 -6.89 6.91 -8.69
C SER A 13 -5.38 7.11 -8.51
N MET A 14 -4.65 5.99 -8.45
CA MET A 14 -3.19 5.94 -8.33
C MET A 14 -2.44 5.74 -9.66
N GLY A 15 -3.14 5.50 -10.78
CA GLY A 15 -2.51 5.10 -12.05
C GLY A 15 -1.41 6.05 -12.56
N ASN A 16 -1.53 7.36 -12.33
CA ASN A 16 -0.57 8.37 -12.81
C ASN A 16 0.21 9.08 -11.69
N LYS A 17 0.06 8.65 -10.43
CA LYS A 17 0.61 9.34 -9.24
C LYS A 17 1.69 8.53 -8.53
N GLN A 18 1.99 7.34 -9.05
CA GLN A 18 2.88 6.40 -8.39
C GLN A 18 4.31 6.92 -8.27
N GLU A 19 4.88 7.47 -9.35
CA GLU A 19 6.24 8.04 -9.33
C GLU A 19 6.35 9.23 -8.38
N GLU A 20 5.33 10.10 -8.35
CA GLU A 20 5.29 11.25 -7.44
C GLU A 20 5.19 10.79 -5.98
N LEU A 21 4.36 9.78 -5.70
CA LEU A 21 4.25 9.19 -4.38
C LEU A 21 5.59 8.60 -3.94
N GLU A 22 6.24 7.81 -4.78
CA GLU A 22 7.53 7.21 -4.48
C GLU A 22 8.58 8.29 -4.15
N ALA A 23 8.63 9.37 -4.93
CA ALA A 23 9.52 10.49 -4.66
C ALA A 23 9.26 11.15 -3.29
N ILE A 24 7.99 11.37 -2.93
CA ILE A 24 7.60 11.96 -1.62
C ILE A 24 7.97 11.00 -0.47
N VAL A 25 7.68 9.71 -0.63
CA VAL A 25 7.95 8.70 0.39
C VAL A 25 9.46 8.56 0.63
N GLN A 26 10.25 8.55 -0.43
CA GLN A 26 11.72 8.50 -0.34
C GLN A 26 12.30 9.79 0.26
N GLN A 27 11.78 10.96 -0.12
CA GLN A 27 12.26 12.25 0.39
C GLN A 27 11.98 12.42 1.89
N GLU A 28 10.78 12.06 2.33
CA GLU A 28 10.35 12.24 3.71
C GLU A 28 10.70 11.05 4.61
N ASN A 29 11.17 9.94 4.04
CA ASN A 29 11.58 8.73 4.76
C ASN A 29 10.44 8.20 5.66
N HIS A 30 9.26 8.00 5.06
CA HIS A 30 8.11 7.43 5.75
C HIS A 30 8.28 5.93 5.94
N ASP A 31 7.98 5.40 7.12
CA ASP A 31 8.09 3.97 7.41
C ASP A 31 6.86 3.20 6.91
N ILE A 32 5.69 3.85 6.95
CA ILE A 32 4.40 3.26 6.54
C ILE A 32 3.62 4.26 5.66
N VAL A 33 3.08 3.79 4.55
CA VAL A 33 2.28 4.59 3.61
C VAL A 33 0.96 3.87 3.35
N ALA A 34 -0.15 4.45 3.82
CA ALA A 34 -1.49 3.94 3.58
C ALA A 34 -2.18 4.74 2.48
N ILE A 35 -2.74 4.05 1.49
CA ILE A 35 -3.40 4.66 0.34
C ILE A 35 -4.80 4.09 0.20
N MET A 36 -5.79 4.97 0.14
CA MET A 36 -7.17 4.64 -0.15
C MET A 36 -7.55 5.08 -1.55
N GLU A 37 -8.56 4.44 -2.13
CA GLU A 37 -9.06 4.74 -3.48
C GLU A 37 -7.94 4.62 -4.54
N THR A 38 -7.17 3.53 -4.49
CA THR A 38 -6.08 3.25 -5.45
C THR A 38 -6.62 3.08 -6.87
N TRP A 39 -7.82 2.49 -6.99
CA TRP A 39 -8.48 2.15 -8.25
C TRP A 39 -7.62 1.23 -9.12
N TRP A 40 -6.74 0.43 -8.51
CA TRP A 40 -5.95 -0.57 -9.20
C TRP A 40 -6.76 -1.83 -9.54
N ASP A 41 -6.25 -2.53 -10.54
CA ASP A 41 -6.66 -3.86 -10.96
C ASP A 41 -5.41 -4.73 -11.23
N ASP A 42 -5.61 -5.97 -11.68
CA ASP A 42 -4.53 -6.93 -11.94
C ASP A 42 -3.49 -6.44 -12.97
N SER A 43 -3.85 -5.48 -13.83
CA SER A 43 -2.93 -4.91 -14.84
C SER A 43 -1.89 -3.94 -14.24
N HIS A 44 -2.10 -3.47 -13.01
CA HIS A 44 -1.25 -2.49 -12.33
C HIS A 44 -0.14 -3.13 -11.47
N ASN A 45 0.09 -4.45 -11.55
CA ASN A 45 1.08 -5.15 -10.73
C ASN A 45 2.51 -4.65 -10.91
N TRP A 46 2.91 -4.30 -12.14
CA TRP A 46 4.28 -3.88 -12.43
C TRP A 46 4.55 -2.43 -11.99
N SER A 47 3.54 -1.55 -11.99
CA SER A 47 3.70 -0.15 -11.62
C SER A 47 3.60 0.05 -10.11
N ALA A 48 2.92 -0.82 -9.37
CA ALA A 48 2.69 -0.64 -7.94
C ALA A 48 3.91 -0.98 -7.05
N ALA A 49 4.99 -1.54 -7.60
CA ALA A 49 6.19 -1.80 -6.82
C ALA A 49 6.86 -0.49 -6.36
N MET A 50 7.45 -0.48 -5.17
CA MET A 50 8.22 0.63 -4.62
C MET A 50 9.45 0.05 -3.93
N ASP A 51 10.65 0.52 -4.29
CA ASP A 51 11.89 -0.09 -3.83
C ASP A 51 12.10 0.09 -2.31
N GLY A 52 12.47 -0.98 -1.61
CA GLY A 52 12.65 -0.97 -0.15
C GLY A 52 11.35 -1.01 0.67
N TYR A 53 10.19 -1.22 0.01
CA TYR A 53 8.90 -1.36 0.67
C TYR A 53 8.16 -2.63 0.27
N LYS A 54 7.59 -3.30 1.26
CA LYS A 54 6.59 -4.35 1.08
C LYS A 54 5.23 -3.72 0.79
N LEU A 55 4.61 -4.10 -0.33
CA LEU A 55 3.24 -3.75 -0.67
C LEU A 55 2.25 -4.81 -0.18
N PHE A 56 1.23 -4.37 0.55
CA PHE A 56 -0.02 -5.09 0.80
C PHE A 56 -1.14 -4.34 0.09
N ARG A 57 -1.99 -5.02 -0.65
CA ARG A 57 -3.11 -4.36 -1.34
C ARG A 57 -4.34 -5.24 -1.41
N LYS A 58 -5.48 -4.59 -1.40
CA LYS A 58 -6.79 -5.21 -1.60
C LYS A 58 -7.56 -4.40 -2.62
N ASP A 59 -7.54 -4.88 -3.85
CA ASP A 59 -8.21 -4.22 -4.97
C ASP A 59 -9.70 -4.53 -4.99
N ARG A 60 -10.51 -3.56 -5.41
CA ARG A 60 -11.95 -3.77 -5.56
C ARG A 60 -12.24 -4.34 -6.95
N GLN A 61 -12.78 -5.55 -6.99
CA GLN A 61 -13.15 -6.19 -8.25
C GLN A 61 -14.55 -5.75 -8.73
N GLY A 62 -14.72 -5.65 -10.05
CA GLY A 62 -16.02 -5.52 -10.72
C GLY A 62 -16.73 -4.15 -10.62
N ARG A 63 -16.09 -3.12 -10.08
CA ARG A 63 -16.62 -1.73 -10.05
C ARG A 63 -15.49 -0.72 -10.20
N ARG A 64 -15.81 0.45 -10.78
CA ARG A 64 -14.90 1.60 -10.78
C ARG A 64 -14.82 2.17 -9.36
N GLY A 65 -13.61 2.39 -8.90
CA GLY A 65 -13.33 3.06 -7.62
C GLY A 65 -13.22 2.14 -6.41
N GLY A 66 -12.54 2.62 -5.37
CA GLY A 66 -12.15 1.82 -4.20
C GLY A 66 -10.76 1.21 -4.30
N GLY A 67 -10.52 0.18 -3.48
CA GLY A 67 -9.21 -0.42 -3.31
C GLY A 67 -8.37 0.28 -2.25
N VAL A 68 -7.53 -0.49 -1.57
CA VAL A 68 -6.61 -0.02 -0.53
C VAL A 68 -5.22 -0.62 -0.77
N ALA A 69 -4.18 0.16 -0.50
CA ALA A 69 -2.81 -0.29 -0.48
C ALA A 69 -2.10 0.21 0.79
N LEU A 70 -1.15 -0.58 1.26
CA LEU A 70 -0.29 -0.29 2.39
C LEU A 70 1.14 -0.65 1.99
N TYR A 71 2.04 0.32 2.02
CA TYR A 71 3.47 0.10 1.91
C TYR A 71 4.09 0.12 3.30
N VAL A 72 4.90 -0.89 3.61
CA VAL A 72 5.67 -0.99 4.84
C VAL A 72 7.14 -1.15 4.48
N ARG A 73 8.00 -0.31 5.05
CA ARG A 73 9.43 -0.38 4.76
C ARG A 73 10.00 -1.74 5.17
N GLU A 74 10.81 -2.35 4.32
CA GLU A 74 11.27 -3.75 4.49
C GLU A 74 12.13 -3.98 5.74
N CYS A 75 12.68 -2.93 6.34
CA CYS A 75 13.42 -3.03 7.60
C CYS A 75 12.53 -3.29 8.83
N PHE A 76 11.20 -3.30 8.68
CA PHE A 76 10.26 -3.67 9.74
C PHE A 76 9.69 -5.07 9.47
N ASP A 77 9.67 -5.90 10.52
CA ASP A 77 8.89 -7.14 10.52
C ASP A 77 7.41 -6.83 10.32
N HIS A 78 6.77 -7.60 9.44
CA HIS A 78 5.38 -7.42 9.06
C HIS A 78 4.71 -8.77 8.87
N LEU A 79 3.44 -8.86 9.28
CA LEU A 79 2.59 -10.04 9.11
C LEU A 79 1.23 -9.57 8.59
N GLU A 80 0.78 -10.17 7.49
CA GLU A 80 -0.60 -10.03 7.03
C GLU A 80 -1.47 -11.03 7.79
N LEU A 81 -2.49 -10.53 8.49
CA LEU A 81 -3.48 -11.34 9.18
C LEU A 81 -4.70 -11.46 8.29
N ASN A 82 -5.05 -12.68 7.91
CA ASN A 82 -6.29 -12.98 7.20
C ASN A 82 -7.29 -13.55 8.21
N ASP A 83 -8.57 -13.17 8.11
CA ASP A 83 -9.63 -13.68 8.98
C ASP A 83 -10.00 -15.16 8.69
N ASP A 84 -9.33 -15.81 7.73
CA ASP A 84 -9.60 -17.19 7.31
C ASP A 84 -8.93 -18.27 8.20
N ASP A 85 -8.11 -17.87 9.18
CA ASP A 85 -7.42 -18.77 10.12
C ASP A 85 -8.25 -19.11 11.39
N ASP A 86 -9.58 -19.21 11.27
CA ASP A 86 -10.44 -19.85 12.29
C ASP A 86 -10.46 -21.37 12.02
N ASP A 87 -9.46 -22.06 12.57
CA ASP A 87 -9.43 -23.51 12.71
C ASP A 87 -10.69 -23.97 13.46
N ARG A 88 -11.71 -24.36 12.70
CA ARG A 88 -12.85 -25.13 13.21
C ARG A 88 -12.34 -26.48 13.72
N VAL A 89 -12.01 -26.53 15.01
CA VAL A 89 -11.89 -27.78 15.78
C VAL A 89 -13.24 -28.41 16.09
#